data_AF-A0A199P4Q7-F1
#
_entry.id   AF-A0A199P4Q7-F1
#
_cell.length_a   1.000
_cell.length_b   1.000
_cell.length_c   1.000
_cell.angle_alpha   90.00
_cell.angle_beta   90.00
_cell.angle_gamma   90.00
#
_symmetry.space_group_name_H-M   'P 1'
#
loop_
_entity.id
_entity.type
_entity.pdbx_description
1 polymer ?
#
loop_
_entity_poly.entity_id
_entity_poly.type
_entity_poly.pdbx_seq_one_letter_code
_entity_poly.pdbx_strand_id
1 'polypeptide(L)'
;MGDSGITPSKGYWSQSPDIISSPLIADPQQFATPFAWSQDMNVPAEAGSRINPVYVRAKNLTGTTQQGWFISLYRSPASLFLNTPDWANNALRTDKGNTYSPLASTDANGIIAGADHFVLDGTTTSQHMC
;
A
#
# COMPACT_ATOMS: atom_id res chain seq x y z
N MET A 1 -13.10 8.98 -9.49
CA MET A 1 -12.68 8.15 -10.64
C MET A 1 -11.54 7.27 -10.16
N GLY A 2 -11.68 5.95 -10.24
CA GLY A 2 -10.66 5.01 -9.77
C GLY A 2 -9.62 4.71 -10.84
N ASP A 3 -8.37 4.54 -10.42
CA ASP A 3 -7.30 4.01 -11.25
C ASP A 3 -7.53 2.51 -11.49
N SER A 4 -7.21 2.01 -12.68
CA SER A 4 -7.25 0.58 -12.99
C SER A 4 -5.98 -0.16 -12.56
N GLY A 5 -4.95 0.58 -12.14
CA GLY A 5 -3.62 0.07 -11.83
C GLY A 5 -2.88 -0.47 -13.05
N ILE A 6 -3.35 -0.11 -14.27
CA ILE A 6 -2.74 -0.47 -15.56
C ILE A 6 -2.03 0.74 -16.18
N THR A 7 -2.60 1.93 -16.03
CA THR A 7 -2.03 3.17 -16.54
C THR A 7 -1.67 4.06 -15.36
N PRO A 8 -0.40 4.46 -15.19
CA PRO A 8 -0.03 5.38 -14.13
C PRO A 8 -0.87 6.66 -14.18
N SER A 9 -1.55 6.95 -13.08
CA SER A 9 -2.32 8.18 -12.91
C SER A 9 -1.38 9.40 -12.93
N LYS A 10 -1.66 10.37 -13.80
CA LYS A 10 -0.87 11.61 -13.93
C LYS A 10 -1.62 12.78 -13.30
N GLY A 11 -1.08 13.33 -12.21
CA GLY A 11 -1.37 14.68 -11.72
C GLY A 11 -2.76 14.95 -11.12
N TYR A 12 -3.67 13.97 -11.11
CA TYR A 12 -5.00 14.10 -10.51
C TYR A 12 -5.19 13.07 -9.41
N TRP A 13 -6.01 13.40 -8.40
CA TRP A 13 -6.36 12.47 -7.33
C TRP A 13 -7.13 11.29 -7.91
N SER A 14 -6.54 10.10 -7.81
CA SER A 14 -7.19 8.84 -8.17
C SER A 14 -7.13 7.90 -6.98
N GLN A 15 -8.20 7.11 -6.82
CA GLN A 15 -8.15 5.97 -5.94
C GLN A 15 -7.26 4.92 -6.60
N SER A 16 -6.12 4.62 -6.00
CA SER A 16 -5.28 3.52 -6.45
C SER A 16 -5.81 2.23 -5.82
N PRO A 17 -5.97 1.13 -6.58
CA PRO A 17 -6.33 -0.15 -6.02
C PRO A 17 -5.20 -0.74 -5.17
N ASP A 18 -4.02 -0.14 -5.15
CA ASP A 18 -2.79 -0.75 -4.68
C ASP A 18 -2.65 -0.69 -3.16
N ILE A 19 -3.26 0.29 -2.50
CA ILE A 19 -3.15 0.53 -1.04
C ILE A 19 -4.50 0.21 -0.38
N ILE A 20 -4.47 -0.65 0.64
CA ILE A 20 -5.65 -1.17 1.31
C ILE A 20 -5.51 -1.01 2.83
N SER A 21 -6.40 -0.22 3.42
CA SER A 21 -6.63 -0.18 4.86
C SER A 21 -7.56 -1.33 5.24
N SER A 22 -7.15 -2.20 6.17
CA SER A 22 -7.98 -3.30 6.65
C SER A 22 -7.56 -3.69 8.07
N PRO A 23 -8.46 -4.24 8.91
CA PRO A 23 -8.07 -4.95 10.11
C PRO A 23 -7.04 -6.04 9.82
N LEU A 24 -6.34 -6.49 10.86
CA LEU A 24 -5.35 -7.54 10.73
C LEU A 24 -5.99 -8.82 10.16
N ILE A 25 -5.48 -9.24 9.01
CA ILE A 25 -5.88 -10.48 8.33
C ILE A 25 -4.75 -11.51 8.37
N ALA A 26 -5.12 -12.80 8.28
CA ALA A 26 -4.16 -13.90 8.35
C ALA A 26 -3.28 -14.01 7.09
N ASP A 27 -3.83 -13.76 5.90
CA ASP A 27 -3.13 -13.87 4.63
C ASP A 27 -3.41 -12.67 3.71
N PRO A 28 -2.44 -11.76 3.51
CA PRO A 28 -2.52 -10.64 2.58
C PRO A 28 -2.81 -11.03 1.13
N GLN A 29 -2.49 -12.26 0.71
CA GLN A 29 -2.68 -12.70 -0.67
C GLN A 29 -4.16 -12.79 -1.09
N GLN A 30 -5.10 -12.74 -0.14
CA GLN A 30 -6.51 -12.59 -0.48
C GLN A 30 -6.81 -11.29 -1.27
N PHE A 31 -5.98 -10.27 -1.11
CA PHE A 31 -6.06 -9.01 -1.89
C PHE A 31 -5.45 -9.13 -3.29
N ALA A 32 -4.75 -10.22 -3.59
CA ALA A 32 -4.02 -10.44 -4.83
C ALA A 32 -4.83 -11.23 -5.88
N THR A 33 -6.16 -11.13 -5.86
CA THR A 33 -7.04 -11.79 -6.84
C THR A 33 -7.56 -10.79 -7.88
N PRO A 34 -7.86 -11.23 -9.12
CA PRO A 34 -8.49 -10.34 -10.12
C PRO A 34 -9.82 -9.74 -9.65
N PHE A 35 -10.59 -10.47 -8.84
CA PHE A 35 -11.83 -9.97 -8.24
C PHE A 35 -11.56 -8.89 -7.20
N ALA A 36 -10.64 -9.13 -6.26
CA ALA A 36 -10.28 -8.10 -5.27
C ALA A 36 -9.67 -6.86 -5.95
N TRP A 37 -8.96 -7.03 -7.06
CA TRP A 37 -8.35 -5.92 -7.81
C TRP A 37 -9.36 -4.96 -8.41
N SER A 38 -10.54 -5.46 -8.79
CA SER A 38 -11.62 -4.64 -9.37
C SER A 38 -12.54 -4.02 -8.33
N GLN A 39 -12.27 -4.22 -7.04
CA GLN A 39 -13.09 -3.73 -5.93
C GLN A 39 -12.31 -2.83 -4.98
N ASP A 40 -13.04 -1.92 -4.32
CA ASP A 40 -12.52 -1.21 -3.15
C ASP A 40 -12.50 -2.15 -1.96
N MET A 41 -11.30 -2.50 -1.51
CA MET A 41 -11.07 -3.40 -0.37
C MET A 41 -10.82 -2.62 0.93
N ASN A 42 -10.90 -1.28 0.92
CA ASN A 42 -10.66 -0.47 2.10
C ASN A 42 -11.78 -0.64 3.13
N VAL A 43 -11.38 -0.82 4.38
CA VAL A 43 -12.25 -0.82 5.55
C VAL A 43 -11.88 0.42 6.39
N PRO A 44 -12.87 1.13 6.96
CA PRO A 44 -12.61 2.23 7.89
C PRO A 44 -11.66 1.80 9.01
N ALA A 45 -10.76 2.70 9.40
CA ALA A 45 -9.89 2.49 10.55
C ALA A 45 -10.72 2.24 11.81
N GLU A 46 -10.29 1.30 12.64
CA GLU A 46 -10.97 0.97 13.89
C GLU A 46 -10.76 2.09 14.91
N ALA A 47 -11.87 2.67 15.40
CA ALA A 47 -11.83 3.72 16.39
C ALA A 47 -11.18 3.21 17.70
N GLY A 48 -10.08 3.85 18.12
CA GLY A 48 -9.34 3.47 19.33
C GLY A 48 -8.21 2.46 19.11
N SER A 49 -8.04 1.93 17.88
CA SER A 49 -6.85 1.14 17.57
C SER A 49 -5.61 2.03 17.47
N ARG A 50 -4.51 1.58 18.09
CA ARG A 50 -3.19 2.21 17.94
C ARG A 50 -2.47 1.77 16.68
N ILE A 51 -2.90 0.64 16.10
CA ILE A 51 -2.25 0.01 14.95
C ILE A 51 -3.27 -0.05 13.82
N ASN A 52 -2.97 0.67 12.73
CA ASN A 52 -3.75 0.58 11.50
C ASN A 52 -2.90 -0.14 10.45
N PRO A 53 -3.20 -1.42 10.17
CA PRO A 53 -2.54 -2.17 9.11
C PRO A 53 -2.86 -1.58 7.74
N VAL A 54 -1.81 -1.40 6.94
CA VAL A 54 -1.89 -1.00 5.55
C VAL A 54 -1.26 -2.09 4.70
N TYR A 55 -2.08 -2.75 3.91
CA TYR A 55 -1.65 -3.75 2.95
C TYR A 55 -1.40 -3.07 1.61
N VAL A 56 -0.38 -3.54 0.89
CA VAL A 56 -0.07 -3.04 -0.44
C VAL A 56 0.02 -4.21 -1.40
N ARG A 57 -0.55 -4.03 -2.59
CA ARG A 57 -0.50 -5.00 -3.69
C ARG A 57 0.01 -4.34 -4.95
N ALA A 58 0.49 -5.17 -5.86
CA ALA A 58 1.05 -4.74 -7.14
C ALA A 58 0.60 -5.70 -8.25
N LYS A 59 0.59 -5.20 -9.47
CA LYS A 59 0.39 -6.01 -10.68
C LYS A 59 1.63 -5.97 -11.55
N ASN A 60 2.11 -7.14 -11.96
CA ASN A 60 3.20 -7.25 -12.90
C ASN A 60 2.73 -6.90 -14.32
N LEU A 61 2.94 -5.66 -14.76
CA LEU A 61 2.58 -5.22 -16.12
C LEU A 61 3.66 -5.57 -17.17
N THR A 62 4.75 -6.22 -16.76
CA THR A 62 5.79 -6.65 -17.70
C THR A 62 5.40 -7.94 -18.41
N GLY A 63 6.00 -8.18 -19.58
CA GLY A 63 5.78 -9.41 -20.36
C GLY A 63 6.48 -10.66 -19.82
N THR A 64 7.15 -10.56 -18.66
CA THR A 64 7.97 -11.64 -18.09
C THR A 64 7.72 -11.78 -16.59
N THR A 65 8.00 -12.95 -16.02
CA THR A 65 7.98 -13.15 -14.56
C THR A 65 9.00 -12.22 -13.89
N GLN A 66 8.58 -11.56 -12.81
CA GLN A 66 9.42 -10.67 -12.00
C GLN A 66 9.74 -11.31 -10.65
N GLN A 67 10.96 -11.07 -10.15
CA GLN A 67 11.49 -11.61 -8.90
C GLN A 67 12.39 -10.60 -8.19
N GLY A 68 12.56 -10.72 -6.88
CA GLY A 68 13.49 -9.90 -6.08
C GLY A 68 13.07 -8.44 -5.85
N TRP A 69 11.86 -8.10 -6.26
CA TRP A 69 11.23 -6.80 -6.07
C TRP A 69 10.51 -6.66 -4.72
N PHE A 70 10.27 -5.41 -4.33
CA PHE A 70 9.69 -5.03 -3.06
C PHE A 70 8.85 -3.76 -3.20
N ILE A 71 7.99 -3.54 -2.22
CA ILE A 71 7.16 -2.33 -2.10
C ILE A 71 7.71 -1.51 -0.94
N SER A 72 7.90 -0.21 -1.16
CA SER A 72 8.11 0.76 -0.08
C SER A 72 6.93 1.72 -0.04
N LEU A 73 6.43 1.97 1.16
CA LEU A 73 5.33 2.89 1.38
C LEU A 73 5.85 4.08 2.20
N TYR A 74 5.47 5.28 1.79
CA TYR A 74 5.87 6.53 2.45
C TYR A 74 4.63 7.30 2.86
N ARG A 75 4.72 8.02 3.99
CA ARG A 75 3.65 8.89 4.46
C ARG A 75 4.05 10.36 4.35
N SER A 76 3.07 11.20 4.03
CA SER A 76 3.22 12.65 3.99
C SER A 76 1.99 13.31 4.61
N PRO A 77 2.15 14.41 5.36
CA PRO A 77 1.05 15.35 5.57
C PRO A 77 0.48 15.81 4.22
N ALA A 78 -0.82 16.07 4.17
CA ALA A 78 -1.48 16.53 2.95
C ALA A 78 -0.85 17.80 2.37
N SER A 79 -0.32 18.68 3.23
CA SER A 79 0.39 19.91 2.84
C SER A 79 1.73 19.67 2.11
N LEU A 80 2.34 18.50 2.29
CA LEU A 80 3.65 18.16 1.73
C LEU A 80 3.55 17.17 0.55
N PHE A 81 2.35 16.78 0.14
CA PHE A 81 2.14 15.77 -0.91
C PHE A 81 2.88 16.09 -2.22
N LEU A 82 2.92 17.37 -2.62
CA LEU A 82 3.61 17.82 -3.82
C LEU A 82 5.12 18.08 -3.62
N ASN A 83 5.61 18.08 -2.38
CA ASN A 83 7.03 18.26 -2.07
C ASN A 83 7.69 16.91 -1.80
N THR A 84 7.94 16.16 -2.87
CA THR A 84 8.47 14.79 -2.81
C THR A 84 9.77 14.58 -2.01
N PRO A 85 10.72 15.53 -1.96
CA PRO A 85 11.89 15.41 -1.09
C PRO A 85 11.55 15.34 0.40
N ASP A 86 10.46 15.97 0.84
CA ASP A 86 10.12 16.10 2.25
C ASP A 86 9.50 14.81 2.82
N TRP A 87 8.85 14.01 1.98
CA TRP A 87 8.26 12.73 2.41
C TRP A 87 9.12 11.51 2.08
N ALA A 88 10.13 11.63 1.22
CA ALA A 88 11.06 10.55 0.92
C ALA A 88 11.81 10.02 2.16
N ASN A 89 11.93 10.83 3.21
CA ASN A 89 12.51 10.44 4.49
C ASN A 89 11.51 9.81 5.48
N ASN A 90 10.22 9.73 5.11
CA ASN A 90 9.13 9.26 5.97
C ASN A 90 8.60 7.89 5.51
N ALA A 91 9.51 6.94 5.33
CA ALA A 91 9.14 5.56 5.02
C ALA A 91 8.34 4.95 6.18
N LEU A 92 7.19 4.37 5.86
CA LEU A 92 6.45 3.54 6.79
C LEU A 92 7.19 2.24 7.03
N ARG A 93 7.06 1.73 8.25
CA ARG A 93 7.65 0.46 8.64
C ARG A 93 6.60 -0.65 8.58
N THR A 94 7.03 -1.84 8.21
CA THR A 94 6.23 -3.04 8.34
C THR A 94 6.06 -3.43 9.80
N ASP A 95 5.15 -4.35 10.07
CA ASP A 95 5.01 -5.04 11.36
C ASP A 95 6.30 -5.70 11.86
N LYS A 96 7.18 -6.06 10.92
CA LYS A 96 8.53 -6.58 11.21
C LYS A 96 9.61 -5.50 11.36
N GLY A 97 9.24 -4.23 11.22
CA GLY A 97 10.14 -3.08 11.38
C GLY A 97 10.94 -2.69 10.11
N ASN A 98 10.71 -3.36 8.98
CA ASN A 98 11.41 -3.08 7.72
C ASN A 98 10.77 -1.87 7.00
N THR A 99 11.53 -1.13 6.20
CA THR A 99 10.99 -0.02 5.37
C THR A 99 10.43 -0.48 4.02
N TYR A 100 10.33 -1.79 3.83
CA TYR A 100 9.81 -2.41 2.62
C TYR A 100 9.12 -3.72 2.93
N SER A 101 8.20 -4.12 2.05
CA SER A 101 7.53 -5.42 2.06
C SER A 101 7.99 -6.19 0.81
N PRO A 102 8.60 -7.38 0.95
CA PRO A 102 9.06 -8.15 -0.19
C PRO A 102 7.88 -8.76 -0.96
N LEU A 103 8.05 -8.90 -2.28
CA LEU A 103 7.09 -9.58 -3.15
C LEU A 103 7.66 -10.93 -3.60
N ALA A 104 6.79 -11.94 -3.67
CA ALA A 104 7.14 -13.24 -4.25
C ALA A 104 7.33 -13.14 -5.78
N SER A 105 7.87 -14.21 -6.36
CA SER A 105 7.92 -14.37 -7.82
C SER A 105 6.52 -14.25 -8.39
N THR A 106 6.33 -13.38 -9.38
CA THR A 106 5.00 -13.09 -9.95
C THR A 106 5.06 -13.15 -11.47
N ASP A 107 4.20 -13.98 -12.06
CA ASP A 107 4.13 -14.13 -13.51
C ASP A 107 3.67 -12.86 -14.21
N ALA A 108 3.85 -12.82 -15.53
CA ALA A 108 3.35 -11.73 -16.36
C ALA A 108 1.84 -11.54 -16.14
N ASN A 109 1.41 -10.29 -15.93
CA ASN A 109 0.05 -9.88 -15.56
C ASN A 109 -0.46 -10.40 -14.20
N GLY A 110 0.38 -11.09 -13.43
CA GLY A 110 0.04 -11.56 -12.09
C GLY A 110 -0.14 -10.40 -11.11
N ILE A 111 -1.01 -10.62 -10.12
CA ILE A 111 -1.24 -9.70 -9.01
C ILE A 111 -0.64 -10.35 -7.76
N ILE A 112 0.01 -9.55 -6.93
CA ILE A 112 0.67 -10.03 -5.71
C ILE A 112 0.50 -9.00 -4.60
N ALA A 113 0.27 -9.46 -3.37
CA ALA A 113 0.31 -8.62 -2.18
C ALA A 113 1.70 -8.71 -1.52
N GLY A 114 2.13 -7.64 -0.84
CA GLY A 114 3.31 -7.68 0.02
C GLY A 114 3.17 -8.76 1.10
N ALA A 115 4.29 -9.43 1.40
CA ALA A 115 4.32 -10.47 2.44
C ALA A 115 4.06 -9.90 3.85
N ASP A 116 4.44 -8.64 4.06
CA ASP A 116 4.30 -7.89 5.30
C ASP A 116 3.33 -6.73 5.12
N HIS A 117 2.66 -6.32 6.21
CA HIS A 117 1.80 -5.13 6.23
C HIS A 117 2.53 -3.95 6.86
N PHE A 118 2.26 -2.75 6.36
CA PHE A 118 2.76 -1.51 6.95
C PHE A 118 1.91 -1.12 8.15
N VAL A 119 2.54 -0.53 9.15
CA VAL A 119 1.86 -0.04 10.35
C VAL A 119 1.77 1.48 10.31
N LEU A 120 0.54 1.98 10.33
CA LEU A 120 0.28 3.40 10.52
C LEU A 120 -0.05 3.64 12.00
N ASP A 121 0.96 4.12 12.74
CA ASP A 121 0.84 4.48 14.15
C ASP A 121 0.47 5.97 14.29
N GLY A 122 -0.78 6.23 14.71
CA GLY A 122 -1.31 7.57 14.94
C GLY A 122 -0.77 8.26 16.20
N THR A 123 -0.02 7.56 17.06
CA THR A 123 0.54 8.08 18.32
C THR A 123 2.00 8.53 18.18
N THR A 124 2.69 8.14 17.11
CA THR A 124 4.09 8.52 16.86
C THR A 124 4.25 9.88 16.18
N THR A 125 3.15 10.49 15.76
CA THR A 125 3.12 11.84 15.18
C THR A 125 2.39 12.78 16.10
N SER A 126 3.06 13.85 16.54
CA SER A 126 2.47 15.02 17.21
C SER A 126 1.53 15.84 16.31
N GLN A 127 1.00 15.21 15.26
CA GLN A 127 0.09 15.81 14.30
C GLN A 127 -1.26 15.13 14.48
N HIS A 128 -2.22 15.89 15.01
CA HIS A 128 -3.61 15.50 15.09
C HIS A 128 -4.11 15.13 13.69
N MET A 129 -4.59 13.90 13.53
CA MET A 129 -5.23 13.44 12.30
C MET A 129 -6.73 13.41 12.61
N CYS A 130 -7.48 14.31 11.98
CA CYS A 130 -8.95 14.28 11.94
C CYS A 130 -9.43 13.49 10.72
#